data_AF-A0A401GFX4-F1
#
_entry.id   AF-A0A401GFX4-F1
#
_cell.length_a   1.000
_cell.length_b   1.000
_cell.length_c   1.000
_cell.angle_alpha   90.00
_cell.angle_beta   90.00
_cell.angle_gamma   90.00
#
_symmetry.space_group_name_H-M   'P 1'
#
loop_
_entity.id
_entity.type
_entity.pdbx_description
1 polymer ?
#
loop_
_entity_poly.entity_id
_entity_poly.type
_entity_poly.pdbx_seq_one_letter_code
_entity_poly.pdbx_strand_id
1 'polypeptide(L)'
;MHSSRLVFADLPTELLRDIFEHAADLDRPTALSLVLVSSPVRRWTEPALYNTVVLSTAPALRAFLAAISHKSPEFVHARVKHLGVFALGPIQSIHRVLHACTGLRTLACGFSLPGYQRTQGARPLHARLSREQHFLGLSCRDGWDTALVGPSVTHLRIHLTAPDSCSPDAPLGLARAAAHEDASTWERFARLAALTHLAVVHAVSPSTPATALLPMLHRLLAPPSSPAGAAGPPNLQLVLVQVIGGACDASAAHASTAALNAAAIAAGGPALRIVAECAPLSVVRQWEDAARGGPGVWEAAEGVVRARLAAARA
;
A
#
# COMPACT_ATOMS: atom_id res chain seq x y z
N MET A 1 -34.69 31.60 -38.14
CA MET A 1 -33.79 31.20 -37.03
C MET A 1 -33.99 29.71 -36.80
N HIS A 2 -33.02 28.87 -37.16
CA HIS A 2 -33.11 27.43 -36.92
C HIS A 2 -32.64 27.19 -35.49
N SER A 3 -33.57 26.77 -34.62
CA SER A 3 -33.22 26.33 -33.27
C SER A 3 -32.49 25.00 -33.40
N SER A 4 -31.15 25.04 -33.37
CA SER A 4 -30.32 23.84 -33.35
C SER A 4 -30.65 23.07 -32.07
N ARG A 5 -31.42 21.97 -32.20
CA ARG A 5 -31.66 21.06 -31.09
C ARG A 5 -30.31 20.58 -30.57
N LEU A 6 -30.09 20.75 -29.26
CA LEU A 6 -28.93 20.15 -28.61
C LEU A 6 -29.04 18.63 -28.79
N VAL A 7 -27.96 18.01 -29.27
CA VAL A 7 -27.89 16.56 -29.57
C VAL A 7 -28.31 15.69 -28.36
N PHE A 8 -28.22 16.22 -27.16
CA PHE A 8 -28.53 15.53 -25.91
C PHE A 8 -29.92 15.85 -25.32
N ALA A 9 -30.74 16.68 -25.98
CA ALA A 9 -32.04 17.11 -25.44
C ALA A 9 -33.05 15.95 -25.28
N ASP A 10 -32.91 14.90 -26.09
CA ASP A 10 -33.83 13.77 -26.12
C ASP A 10 -33.33 12.55 -25.30
N LEU A 11 -32.18 12.66 -24.62
CA LEU A 11 -31.62 11.57 -23.81
C LEU A 11 -32.13 11.63 -22.35
N PRO A 12 -32.62 10.51 -21.80
CA PRO A 12 -32.90 10.39 -20.37
C PRO A 12 -31.70 10.78 -19.50
N THR A 13 -31.97 11.42 -18.36
CA THR A 13 -30.92 11.95 -17.46
C THR A 13 -30.05 10.83 -16.89
N GLU A 14 -30.62 9.64 -16.69
CA GLU A 14 -29.96 8.45 -16.20
C GLU A 14 -28.88 7.99 -17.18
N LEU A 15 -29.19 7.97 -18.49
CA LEU A 15 -28.22 7.58 -19.52
C LEU A 15 -27.09 8.61 -19.64
N LEU A 16 -27.41 9.91 -19.54
CA LEU A 16 -26.38 10.96 -19.51
C LEU A 16 -25.46 10.78 -18.31
N ARG A 17 -26.03 10.52 -17.13
CA ARG A 17 -25.26 10.26 -15.92
C ARG A 17 -24.33 9.07 -16.08
N ASP A 18 -24.83 7.94 -16.58
CA ASP A 18 -24.03 6.73 -16.80
C ASP A 18 -22.88 6.99 -17.78
N ILE A 19 -23.13 7.73 -18.86
CA ILE A 19 -22.09 8.12 -19.83
C ILE A 19 -21.02 8.99 -19.16
N PHE A 20 -21.42 10.01 -18.39
CA PHE A 20 -20.47 10.92 -17.75
C PHE A 20 -19.68 10.26 -16.62
N GLU A 21 -20.32 9.42 -15.80
CA GLU A 21 -19.64 8.63 -14.75
C GLU A 21 -18.64 7.68 -15.40
N HIS A 22 -19.04 6.92 -16.42
CA HIS A 22 -18.15 6.00 -17.13
C HIS A 22 -16.97 6.71 -17.80
N ALA A 23 -17.22 7.83 -18.50
CA ALA A 23 -16.16 8.62 -19.12
C ALA A 23 -15.19 9.20 -18.07
N ALA A 24 -15.69 9.62 -16.91
CA ALA A 24 -14.87 10.14 -15.83
C ALA A 24 -14.02 9.06 -15.14
N ASP A 25 -14.53 7.82 -15.05
CA ASP A 25 -13.80 6.69 -14.50
C ASP A 25 -12.69 6.19 -15.44
N LEU A 26 -12.94 6.22 -16.76
CA LEU A 26 -11.98 5.76 -17.77
C LEU A 26 -10.80 6.72 -17.97
N ASP A 27 -11.04 8.03 -17.99
CA ASP A 27 -10.02 9.03 -18.31
C ASP A 27 -10.06 10.25 -17.39
N ARG A 28 -9.00 10.42 -16.59
CA ARG A 28 -8.91 11.50 -15.61
C ARG A 28 -8.88 12.91 -16.24
N PRO A 29 -8.10 13.19 -17.31
CA PRO A 29 -8.21 14.44 -18.07
C PRO A 29 -9.65 14.74 -18.50
N THR A 30 -10.37 13.76 -19.04
CA THR A 30 -11.79 13.89 -19.41
C THR A 30 -12.65 14.22 -18.19
N ALA A 31 -12.48 13.53 -17.06
CA ALA A 31 -13.19 13.84 -15.82
C ALA A 31 -13.01 15.29 -15.37
N LEU A 32 -11.79 15.83 -15.47
CA LEU A 32 -11.49 17.23 -15.13
C LEU A 32 -12.21 18.20 -16.05
N SER A 33 -12.24 17.93 -17.36
CA SER A 33 -12.99 18.75 -18.32
C SER A 33 -14.50 18.67 -18.08
N LEU A 34 -15.03 17.48 -17.79
CA LEU A 34 -16.46 17.27 -17.54
C LEU A 34 -16.98 18.05 -16.33
N VAL A 35 -16.17 18.19 -15.27
CA VAL A 35 -16.51 19.00 -14.09
C VAL A 35 -16.75 20.49 -14.41
N LEU A 36 -16.26 20.97 -15.55
CA LEU A 36 -16.42 22.36 -16.00
C LEU A 36 -17.64 22.55 -16.92
N VAL A 37 -18.29 21.49 -17.38
CA VAL A 37 -19.37 21.56 -18.38
C VAL A 37 -20.65 22.17 -17.78
N SER A 38 -21.14 21.61 -16.67
CA SER A 38 -22.37 22.09 -15.99
C SER A 38 -22.44 21.60 -14.55
N SER A 39 -23.32 22.18 -13.73
CA SER A 39 -23.50 21.78 -12.33
C SER A 39 -23.98 20.32 -12.15
N PRO A 40 -24.94 19.79 -12.95
CA PRO A 40 -25.30 18.36 -12.88
C PRO A 40 -24.13 17.45 -13.26
N VAL A 41 -23.45 17.73 -14.37
CA VAL A 41 -22.30 16.92 -14.83
C VAL A 41 -21.20 16.91 -13.78
N ARG A 42 -20.88 18.06 -13.19
CA ARG A 42 -19.95 18.16 -12.06
C ARG A 42 -20.35 17.24 -10.90
N ARG A 43 -21.62 17.19 -10.53
CA ARG A 43 -22.09 16.34 -9.42
C ARG A 43 -21.91 14.84 -9.72
N TRP A 44 -22.07 14.45 -10.99
CA TRP A 44 -21.89 13.07 -11.44
C TRP A 44 -20.42 12.67 -11.53
N THR A 45 -19.55 13.57 -12.03
CA THR A 45 -18.13 13.25 -12.29
C THR A 45 -17.18 13.52 -11.14
N GLU A 46 -17.51 14.45 -10.24
CA GLU A 46 -16.66 14.77 -9.09
C GLU A 46 -16.32 13.56 -8.20
N PRO A 47 -17.25 12.63 -7.90
CA PRO A 47 -16.92 11.39 -7.18
C PRO A 47 -15.72 10.61 -7.75
N ALA A 48 -15.61 10.48 -9.07
CA ALA A 48 -14.52 9.76 -9.73
C ALA A 48 -13.16 10.45 -9.49
N LEU A 49 -13.13 11.79 -9.50
CA LEU A 49 -11.90 12.57 -9.27
C LEU A 49 -11.33 12.39 -7.85
N TYR A 50 -12.22 12.21 -6.86
CA TYR A 50 -11.86 12.07 -5.44
C TYR A 50 -11.67 10.61 -5.00
N ASN A 51 -12.10 9.62 -5.80
CA ASN A 51 -11.97 8.20 -5.44
C ASN A 51 -10.51 7.80 -5.13
N THR A 52 -9.61 8.21 -6.02
CA THR A 52 -8.17 7.94 -5.91
C THR A 52 -7.37 9.25 -6.00
N VAL A 53 -6.76 9.62 -4.88
CA VAL A 53 -6.01 10.88 -4.70
C VAL A 53 -4.53 10.57 -4.52
N VAL A 54 -3.70 11.17 -5.39
CA VAL A 54 -2.24 11.03 -5.38
C VAL A 54 -1.60 12.39 -5.16
N LEU A 55 -0.93 12.56 -4.02
CA LEU A 55 -0.31 13.81 -3.59
C LEU A 55 1.22 13.66 -3.68
N SER A 56 1.76 13.84 -4.88
CA SER A 56 3.21 13.66 -5.15
C SER A 56 4.05 14.90 -4.88
N THR A 57 3.43 16.08 -4.76
CA THR A 57 4.15 17.35 -4.57
C THR A 57 3.52 18.19 -3.46
N ALA A 58 4.30 19.08 -2.84
CA ALA A 58 3.78 19.97 -1.81
C ALA A 58 2.67 20.93 -2.32
N PRO A 59 2.73 21.47 -3.55
CA PRO A 59 1.60 22.19 -4.14
C PRO A 59 0.33 21.33 -4.25
N ALA A 60 0.43 20.08 -4.73
CA ALA A 60 -0.72 19.18 -4.82
C ALA A 60 -1.35 18.90 -3.45
N LEU A 61 -0.51 18.68 -2.42
CA LEU A 61 -0.96 18.52 -1.04
C LEU A 61 -1.74 19.75 -0.54
N ARG A 62 -1.25 20.97 -0.78
CA ARG A 62 -1.94 22.21 -0.39
C ARG A 62 -3.24 22.42 -1.16
N ALA A 63 -3.22 22.19 -2.47
CA ALA A 63 -4.41 22.30 -3.32
C ALA A 63 -5.50 21.33 -2.86
N PHE A 64 -5.12 20.08 -2.55
CA PHE A 64 -6.06 19.09 -2.03
C PHE A 64 -6.64 19.51 -0.66
N LEU A 65 -5.80 19.99 0.26
CA LEU A 65 -6.27 20.52 1.55
C LEU A 65 -7.28 21.64 1.39
N ALA A 66 -7.00 22.61 0.53
CA ALA A 66 -7.93 23.71 0.23
C ALA A 66 -9.23 23.20 -0.41
N ALA A 67 -9.13 22.22 -1.31
CA ALA A 67 -10.29 21.63 -1.96
C ALA A 67 -11.21 20.92 -0.96
N ILE A 68 -10.64 20.11 -0.04
CA ILE A 68 -11.45 19.37 0.95
C ILE A 68 -11.94 20.24 2.10
N SER A 69 -11.32 21.39 2.40
CA SER A 69 -11.82 22.30 3.45
C SER A 69 -13.16 22.95 3.12
N HIS A 70 -13.56 22.95 1.85
CA HIS A 70 -14.87 23.42 1.40
C HIS A 70 -15.87 22.27 1.18
N LYS A 71 -15.51 21.03 1.55
CA LYS A 71 -16.38 19.85 1.44
C LYS A 71 -16.82 19.41 2.84
N SER A 72 -17.98 18.78 2.91
CA SER A 72 -18.43 18.19 4.17
C SER A 72 -17.55 16.98 4.55
N PRO A 73 -17.34 16.67 5.84
CA PRO A 73 -16.60 15.48 6.26
C PRO A 73 -17.18 14.19 5.69
N GLU A 74 -18.50 14.09 5.58
CA GLU A 74 -19.23 12.95 5.01
C GLU A 74 -18.86 12.77 3.53
N PHE A 75 -18.73 13.86 2.78
CA PHE A 75 -18.28 13.80 1.38
C PHE A 75 -16.87 13.21 1.30
N VAL A 76 -15.91 13.71 2.09
CA VAL A 76 -14.53 13.23 2.06
C VAL A 76 -14.46 11.76 2.46
N HIS A 77 -15.17 11.38 3.53
CA HIS A 77 -15.29 9.98 3.97
C HIS A 77 -15.90 9.07 2.89
N ALA A 78 -16.99 9.50 2.27
CA ALA A 78 -17.70 8.72 1.26
C ALA A 78 -16.93 8.61 -0.05
N ARG A 79 -16.16 9.63 -0.44
CA ARG A 79 -15.53 9.71 -1.77
C ARG A 79 -14.05 9.35 -1.79
N VAL A 80 -13.25 9.66 -0.78
CA VAL A 80 -11.81 9.35 -0.80
C VAL A 80 -11.56 7.94 -0.30
N LYS A 81 -11.32 7.00 -1.24
CA LYS A 81 -11.10 5.57 -0.92
C LYS A 81 -9.64 5.17 -1.00
N HIS A 82 -8.87 5.78 -1.89
CA HIS A 82 -7.46 5.49 -2.07
C HIS A 82 -6.66 6.79 -1.96
N LEU A 83 -5.73 6.84 -1.01
CA LEU A 83 -4.90 8.02 -0.76
C LEU A 83 -3.43 7.65 -0.80
N GLY A 84 -2.68 8.31 -1.67
CA GLY A 84 -1.23 8.22 -1.76
C GLY A 84 -0.60 9.57 -1.40
N VAL A 85 0.20 9.62 -0.35
CA VAL A 85 0.92 10.84 0.07
C VAL A 85 2.41 10.62 -0.13
N PHE A 86 2.93 11.11 -1.24
CA PHE A 86 4.35 11.00 -1.62
C PHE A 86 5.08 12.35 -1.57
N ALA A 87 4.34 13.43 -1.35
CA ALA A 87 4.88 14.76 -1.21
C ALA A 87 5.76 14.88 0.04
N LEU A 88 6.96 15.45 -0.14
CA LEU A 88 7.75 16.01 0.95
C LEU A 88 7.12 17.35 1.35
N GLY A 89 6.12 17.29 2.22
CA GLY A 89 5.39 18.46 2.72
C GLY A 89 5.54 18.63 4.22
N PRO A 90 5.09 19.78 4.78
CA PRO A 90 5.00 19.94 6.23
C PRO A 90 4.16 18.82 6.83
N ILE A 91 4.70 18.15 7.86
CA ILE A 91 4.02 17.03 8.54
C ILE A 91 2.62 17.41 9.01
N GLN A 92 2.40 18.67 9.41
CA GLN A 92 1.09 19.19 9.80
C GLN A 92 0.06 19.14 8.66
N SER A 93 0.47 19.45 7.43
CA SER A 93 -0.39 19.38 6.25
C SER A 93 -0.75 17.93 5.93
N ILE A 94 0.24 17.03 5.99
CA ILE A 94 0.04 15.59 5.81
C ILE A 94 -0.95 15.07 6.88
N HIS A 95 -0.74 15.44 8.14
CA HIS A 95 -1.62 15.07 9.25
C HIS A 95 -3.07 15.53 9.03
N ARG A 96 -3.30 16.77 8.58
CA ARG A 96 -4.64 17.28 8.29
C ARG A 96 -5.33 16.53 7.15
N VAL A 97 -4.62 16.23 6.06
CA VAL A 97 -5.16 15.42 4.95
C VAL A 97 -5.56 14.06 5.45
N LEU A 98 -4.63 13.41 6.17
CA LEU A 98 -4.88 12.13 6.76
C LEU A 98 -6.14 12.25 7.63
N HIS A 99 -6.19 13.15 8.61
CA HIS A 99 -7.31 13.26 9.55
C HIS A 99 -8.67 13.44 8.85
N ALA A 100 -8.74 14.23 7.78
CA ALA A 100 -9.96 14.43 7.00
C ALA A 100 -10.41 13.16 6.23
N CYS A 101 -9.48 12.29 5.84
CA CYS A 101 -9.76 11.08 5.05
C CYS A 101 -9.89 9.85 5.96
N THR A 102 -11.06 9.64 6.56
CA THR A 102 -11.32 8.51 7.48
C THR A 102 -11.86 7.25 6.78
N GLY A 103 -12.48 7.39 5.60
CA GLY A 103 -13.09 6.31 4.84
C GLY A 103 -12.16 5.56 3.88
N LEU A 104 -10.85 5.59 4.14
CA LEU A 104 -9.83 5.01 3.27
C LEU A 104 -9.89 3.48 3.27
N ARG A 105 -9.82 2.89 2.08
CA ARG A 105 -9.59 1.46 1.86
C ARG A 105 -8.09 1.16 1.74
N THR A 106 -7.37 1.99 0.99
CA THR A 106 -5.93 1.86 0.77
C THR A 106 -5.21 3.17 1.08
N LEU A 107 -4.12 3.08 1.83
CA LEU A 107 -3.22 4.20 2.14
C LEU A 107 -1.79 3.89 1.67
N ALA A 108 -1.20 4.77 0.87
CA ALA A 108 0.21 4.72 0.54
C ALA A 108 0.95 5.96 1.08
N CYS A 109 2.08 5.73 1.74
CA CYS A 109 2.93 6.76 2.31
C CYS A 109 4.29 6.73 1.60
N GLY A 110 4.81 7.91 1.24
CA GLY A 110 6.18 8.12 0.76
C GLY A 110 6.97 9.15 1.57
N PHE A 111 6.44 9.59 2.72
CA PHE A 111 7.11 10.50 3.66
C PHE A 111 7.68 9.73 4.85
N SER A 112 8.67 10.30 5.55
CA SER A 112 9.31 9.68 6.72
C SER A 112 8.30 9.41 7.84
N LEU A 113 8.02 8.11 8.09
CA LEU A 113 7.11 7.67 9.13
C LEU A 113 7.67 7.91 10.54
N PRO A 114 8.98 7.69 10.82
CA PRO A 114 9.56 8.07 12.12
C PRO A 114 9.48 9.57 12.40
N GLY A 115 9.68 10.42 11.37
CA GLY A 115 9.48 11.86 11.48
C GLY A 115 8.03 12.21 11.86
N TYR A 116 7.07 11.59 11.17
CA TYR A 116 5.65 11.78 11.45
C TYR A 116 5.26 11.34 12.87
N GLN A 117 5.70 10.14 13.29
CA GLN A 117 5.42 9.58 14.62
C GLN A 117 5.97 10.47 15.74
N ARG A 118 7.18 11.04 15.57
CA ARG A 118 7.75 11.97 16.56
C ARG A 118 6.94 13.25 16.72
N THR A 119 6.35 13.77 15.65
CA THR A 119 5.58 15.03 15.71
C THR A 119 4.12 14.82 16.12
N GLN A 120 3.49 13.73 15.69
CA GLN A 120 2.03 13.53 15.81
C GLN A 120 1.62 12.32 16.66
N GLY A 121 2.58 11.48 17.05
CA GLY A 121 2.32 10.18 17.66
C GLY A 121 1.82 9.12 16.66
N ALA A 122 1.54 7.93 17.19
CA ALA A 122 1.11 6.75 16.41
C ALA A 122 -0.41 6.69 16.13
N ARG A 123 -1.23 7.21 17.06
CA ARG A 123 -2.70 7.14 17.03
C ARG A 123 -3.37 7.60 15.72
N PRO A 124 -2.89 8.66 15.03
CA PRO A 124 -3.59 9.17 13.84
C PRO A 124 -3.61 8.21 12.64
N LEU A 125 -2.62 7.31 12.54
CA LEU A 125 -2.61 6.27 11.51
C LEU A 125 -3.38 5.03 11.94
N HIS A 126 -3.40 4.73 13.24
CA HIS A 126 -4.12 3.61 13.84
C HIS A 126 -5.64 3.72 13.81
N ALA A 127 -6.19 4.91 14.00
CA ALA A 127 -7.64 5.13 14.03
C ALA A 127 -8.32 4.88 12.66
N ARG A 128 -7.56 4.47 11.65
CA ARG A 128 -8.04 4.30 10.28
C ARG A 128 -8.37 2.85 10.02
N LEU A 129 -9.53 2.65 9.41
CA LEU A 129 -10.02 1.35 8.97
C LEU A 129 -9.48 0.98 7.58
N SER A 130 -8.25 1.39 7.25
CA SER A 130 -7.64 1.06 5.96
C SER A 130 -7.33 -0.43 5.94
N ARG A 131 -7.92 -1.13 4.97
CA ARG A 131 -7.68 -2.56 4.75
C ARG A 131 -6.26 -2.82 4.25
N GLU A 132 -5.67 -1.86 3.55
CA GLU A 132 -4.37 -1.98 2.91
C GLU A 132 -3.49 -0.75 3.18
N GLN A 133 -2.22 -0.99 3.51
CA GLN A 133 -1.22 0.06 3.76
C GLN A 133 0.07 -0.22 2.99
N HIS A 134 0.65 0.81 2.39
CA HIS A 134 1.92 0.75 1.69
C HIS A 134 2.88 1.81 2.21
N PHE A 135 4.01 1.39 2.76
CA PHE A 135 5.10 2.27 3.18
C PHE A 135 6.20 2.19 2.13
N LEU A 136 6.21 3.19 1.23
CA LEU A 136 6.99 3.19 0.01
C LEU A 136 8.14 4.21 0.08
N GLY A 137 9.18 3.99 -0.72
CA GLY A 137 10.28 4.96 -0.87
C GLY A 137 10.92 5.34 0.47
N LEU A 138 10.81 6.62 0.84
CA LEU A 138 11.42 7.19 2.04
C LEU A 138 10.71 6.83 3.35
N SER A 139 9.53 6.20 3.30
CA SER A 139 8.74 5.95 4.50
C SER A 139 9.42 5.07 5.54
N CYS A 140 10.26 4.13 5.09
CA CYS A 140 10.95 3.17 5.94
C CYS A 140 12.47 3.41 6.01
N ARG A 141 12.98 4.52 5.45
CA ARG A 141 14.42 4.77 5.34
C ARG A 141 15.13 4.81 6.69
N ASP A 142 14.50 5.45 7.67
CA ASP A 142 15.05 5.59 9.03
C ASP A 142 14.45 4.52 9.97
N GLY A 143 14.06 3.38 9.38
CA GLY A 143 13.23 2.38 9.99
C GLY A 143 11.75 2.75 10.06
N TRP A 144 10.94 1.88 10.64
CA TRP A 144 9.51 2.10 10.79
C TRP A 144 8.93 1.43 12.04
N ASP A 145 7.81 2.02 12.51
CA ASP A 145 6.92 1.60 13.60
C ASP A 145 5.83 0.60 13.20
N THR A 146 5.81 -0.66 13.66
CA THR A 146 4.58 -1.50 13.57
C THR A 146 3.37 -0.83 14.24
N ALA A 147 3.60 0.01 15.25
CA ALA A 147 2.61 0.86 15.87
C ALA A 147 2.13 2.00 14.95
N LEU A 148 2.46 2.00 13.65
CA LEU A 148 1.82 2.85 12.64
C LEU A 148 0.85 2.06 11.75
N VAL A 149 0.88 0.73 11.84
CA VAL A 149 -0.03 -0.16 11.12
C VAL A 149 -1.33 -0.27 11.88
N GLY A 150 -2.44 0.04 11.21
CA GLY A 150 -3.77 -0.06 11.81
C GLY A 150 -4.14 -1.52 12.15
N PRO A 151 -4.91 -1.76 13.22
CA PRO A 151 -5.27 -3.13 13.64
C PRO A 151 -6.18 -3.86 12.63
N SER A 152 -6.82 -3.13 11.71
CA SER A 152 -7.66 -3.67 10.64
C SER A 152 -6.90 -3.95 9.33
N VAL A 153 -5.60 -3.65 9.28
CA VAL A 153 -4.80 -3.84 8.07
C VAL A 153 -4.64 -5.32 7.79
N THR A 154 -5.09 -5.72 6.61
CA THR A 154 -4.99 -7.09 6.11
C THR A 154 -3.84 -7.26 5.12
N HIS A 155 -3.45 -6.17 4.44
CA HIS A 155 -2.41 -6.14 3.42
C HIS A 155 -1.41 -5.02 3.76
N LEU A 156 -0.16 -5.40 3.98
CA LEU A 156 0.91 -4.45 4.31
C LEU A 156 2.05 -4.59 3.31
N ARG A 157 2.44 -3.49 2.67
CA ARG A 157 3.66 -3.43 1.83
C ARG A 157 4.67 -2.51 2.48
N ILE A 158 5.90 -2.96 2.65
CA ILE A 158 7.00 -2.18 3.21
C ILE A 158 8.20 -2.17 2.27
N HIS A 159 8.91 -1.05 2.21
CA HIS A 159 10.17 -0.95 1.50
C HIS A 159 11.33 -1.09 2.46
N LEU A 160 12.13 -2.14 2.33
CA LEU A 160 13.36 -2.28 3.09
C LEU A 160 14.43 -1.45 2.39
N THR A 161 14.85 -0.36 3.03
CA THR A 161 16.14 0.22 2.67
C THR A 161 17.24 -0.78 3.00
N ALA A 162 18.31 -0.75 2.21
CA ALA A 162 19.39 -1.74 2.29
C ALA A 162 19.74 -2.05 3.75
N PRO A 163 19.93 -3.34 4.09
CA PRO A 163 20.31 -3.71 5.44
C PRO A 163 21.65 -3.05 5.72
N ASP A 164 21.66 -1.90 6.38
CA ASP A 164 22.85 -1.40 7.06
C ASP A 164 23.20 -2.48 8.07
N SER A 165 24.08 -3.38 7.63
CA SER A 165 24.67 -4.50 8.37
C SER A 165 23.78 -4.97 9.53
N CYS A 166 22.70 -5.68 9.19
CA CYS A 166 21.73 -6.26 10.12
C CYS A 166 22.40 -6.70 11.42
N SER A 167 22.02 -6.07 12.53
CA SER A 167 21.95 -6.83 13.76
C SER A 167 21.04 -8.03 13.48
N PRO A 168 21.47 -9.28 13.71
CA PRO A 168 20.64 -10.46 13.49
C PRO A 168 19.30 -10.41 14.25
N ASP A 169 19.18 -9.51 15.22
CA ASP A 169 18.02 -9.32 16.08
C ASP A 169 17.02 -8.26 15.57
N ALA A 170 17.36 -7.50 14.52
CA ALA A 170 16.49 -6.45 13.94
C ALA A 170 16.10 -6.73 12.48
N PRO A 171 15.40 -7.86 12.20
CA PRO A 171 14.95 -8.19 10.85
C PRO A 171 13.99 -7.11 10.31
N LEU A 172 14.05 -6.83 9.00
CA LEU A 172 13.19 -5.89 8.27
C LEU A 172 13.39 -4.39 8.58
N GLY A 173 14.53 -3.98 9.13
CA GLY A 173 14.83 -2.56 9.36
C GLY A 173 13.82 -1.87 10.29
N LEU A 174 13.19 -2.64 11.16
CA LEU A 174 12.26 -2.10 12.15
C LEU A 174 13.04 -1.22 13.12
N ALA A 175 12.57 0.01 13.30
CA ALA A 175 13.26 0.95 14.16
C ALA A 175 13.25 0.39 15.58
N ARG A 176 14.44 0.28 16.20
CA ARG A 176 14.56 -0.03 17.62
C ARG A 176 13.94 1.16 18.36
N ALA A 177 12.66 1.03 18.71
CA ALA A 177 11.91 2.13 19.33
C ALA A 177 12.67 2.57 20.59
N ALA A 178 13.14 3.82 20.61
CA ALA A 178 14.08 4.34 21.60
C ALA A 178 13.56 4.41 23.04
N ALA A 179 12.37 3.87 23.33
CA ALA A 179 11.68 4.06 24.61
C ALA A 179 11.07 2.80 25.24
N HIS A 180 11.04 1.65 24.56
CA HIS A 180 10.53 0.40 25.15
C HIS A 180 11.37 -0.78 24.67
N GLU A 181 12.36 -1.14 25.52
CA GLU A 181 13.42 -2.10 25.18
C GLU A 181 13.00 -3.58 25.21
N ASP A 182 11.83 -3.93 25.75
CA ASP A 182 11.59 -5.33 26.12
C ASP A 182 10.85 -6.17 25.08
N ALA A 183 10.07 -5.57 24.17
CA ALA A 183 9.27 -6.34 23.22
C ALA A 183 10.05 -6.60 21.92
N SER A 184 10.28 -7.88 21.62
CA SER A 184 10.91 -8.28 20.37
C SER A 184 10.13 -7.73 19.17
N THR A 185 10.85 -7.37 18.11
CA THR A 185 10.28 -6.92 16.84
C THR A 185 9.16 -7.85 16.32
N TRP A 186 9.30 -9.15 16.59
CA TRP A 186 8.35 -10.19 16.24
C TRP A 186 7.05 -10.13 17.03
N GLU A 187 7.10 -9.84 18.32
CA GLU A 187 5.89 -9.67 19.14
C GLU A 187 5.02 -8.52 18.65
N ARG A 188 5.64 -7.48 18.08
CA ARG A 188 4.86 -6.35 17.55
C ARG A 188 4.14 -6.74 16.26
N PHE A 189 4.78 -7.52 15.40
CA PHE A 189 4.12 -8.12 14.24
C PHE A 189 3.00 -9.09 14.65
N ALA A 190 3.20 -9.86 15.73
CA ALA A 190 2.18 -10.74 16.30
C ALA A 190 0.88 -10.01 16.68
N ARG A 191 0.97 -8.72 17.04
CA ARG A 191 -0.22 -7.90 17.36
C ARG A 191 -1.07 -7.53 16.14
N LEU A 192 -0.55 -7.71 14.92
CA LEU A 192 -1.27 -7.43 13.68
C LEU A 192 -2.15 -8.62 13.29
N ALA A 193 -3.10 -8.99 14.15
CA ALA A 193 -3.91 -10.21 14.01
C ALA A 193 -4.71 -10.28 12.69
N ALA A 194 -5.07 -9.13 12.11
CA ALA A 194 -5.78 -9.05 10.83
C ALA A 194 -4.85 -9.22 9.61
N LEU A 195 -3.54 -9.12 9.79
CA LEU A 195 -2.58 -9.15 8.70
C LEU A 195 -2.51 -10.54 8.07
N THR A 196 -2.86 -10.60 6.78
CA THR A 196 -2.88 -11.84 5.99
C THR A 196 -1.87 -11.80 4.85
N HIS A 197 -1.51 -10.61 4.36
CA HIS A 197 -0.62 -10.42 3.23
C HIS A 197 0.48 -9.42 3.60
N LEU A 198 1.74 -9.82 3.41
CA LEU A 198 2.90 -8.96 3.61
C LEU A 198 3.71 -8.89 2.32
N ALA A 199 3.95 -7.69 1.80
CA ALA A 199 4.91 -7.45 0.73
C ALA A 199 6.14 -6.74 1.27
N VAL A 200 7.30 -7.23 0.88
CA VAL A 200 8.59 -6.70 1.25
C VAL A 200 9.32 -6.33 -0.04
N VAL A 201 9.55 -5.05 -0.24
CA VAL A 201 10.37 -4.57 -1.36
C VAL A 201 11.83 -4.58 -0.90
N HIS A 202 12.68 -5.35 -1.58
CA HIS A 202 14.06 -5.60 -1.20
C HIS A 202 15.02 -5.25 -2.34
N ALA A 203 16.00 -4.40 -2.08
CA ALA A 203 17.08 -4.12 -3.01
C ALA A 203 18.16 -5.20 -2.91
N VAL A 204 18.55 -5.78 -4.05
CA VAL A 204 19.64 -6.75 -4.12
C VAL A 204 20.94 -6.09 -3.66
N SER A 205 21.64 -6.73 -2.72
CA SER A 205 22.98 -6.33 -2.30
C SER A 205 24.00 -7.37 -2.77
N PRO A 206 25.17 -6.98 -3.30
CA PRO A 206 26.23 -7.92 -3.65
C PRO A 206 26.80 -8.67 -2.43
N SER A 207 26.68 -8.09 -1.23
CA SER A 207 27.22 -8.66 0.00
C SER A 207 26.28 -9.66 0.68
N THR A 208 25.00 -9.69 0.30
CA THR A 208 23.98 -10.49 1.00
C THR A 208 23.06 -11.13 -0.03
N PRO A 209 23.09 -12.47 -0.20
CA PRO A 209 22.20 -13.14 -1.13
C PRO A 209 20.74 -12.92 -0.69
N ALA A 210 19.84 -12.72 -1.64
CA ALA A 210 18.43 -12.46 -1.35
C ALA A 210 17.78 -13.59 -0.50
N THR A 211 18.27 -14.83 -0.64
CA THR A 211 17.86 -16.00 0.15
C THR A 211 18.14 -15.87 1.65
N ALA A 212 19.00 -14.94 2.08
CA ALA A 212 19.23 -14.64 3.50
C ALA A 212 17.98 -14.11 4.22
N LEU A 213 16.97 -13.62 3.48
CA LEU A 213 15.68 -13.23 4.04
C LEU A 213 14.81 -14.44 4.42
N LEU A 214 15.04 -15.61 3.84
CA LEU A 214 14.13 -16.75 3.96
C LEU A 214 13.92 -17.23 5.41
N PRO A 215 14.97 -17.41 6.25
CA PRO A 215 14.77 -17.87 7.64
C PRO A 215 13.93 -16.90 8.47
N MET A 216 14.09 -15.61 8.22
CA MET A 216 13.33 -14.54 8.84
C MET A 216 11.86 -14.59 8.42
N LEU A 217 11.58 -14.66 7.11
CA LEU A 217 10.22 -14.73 6.59
C LEU A 217 9.52 -16.04 6.98
N HIS A 218 10.27 -17.14 7.07
CA HIS A 218 9.75 -18.41 7.55
C HIS A 218 9.31 -18.33 9.02
N ARG A 219 10.06 -17.61 9.87
CA ARG A 219 9.67 -17.37 11.27
C ARG A 219 8.35 -16.63 11.41
N LEU A 220 8.03 -15.72 10.48
CA LEU A 220 6.72 -15.03 10.43
C LEU A 220 5.55 -15.96 10.12
N LEU A 221 5.82 -17.04 9.40
CA LEU A 221 4.82 -18.01 8.95
C LEU A 221 4.70 -19.21 9.88
N ALA A 222 5.65 -19.39 10.79
CA ALA A 222 5.64 -20.47 11.76
C ALA A 222 4.45 -20.31 12.72
N PRO A 223 3.75 -21.41 13.06
CA PRO A 223 2.69 -21.35 14.07
C PRO A 223 3.26 -20.85 15.41
N PRO A 224 2.44 -20.21 16.26
CA PRO A 224 2.86 -19.83 17.60
C PRO A 224 3.41 -21.04 18.33
N SER A 225 4.67 -21.01 18.74
CA SER A 225 5.21 -21.97 19.71
C SER A 225 4.83 -21.61 21.16
N SER A 226 3.88 -20.70 21.35
CA SER A 226 3.63 -20.04 22.64
C SER A 226 2.61 -20.80 23.49
N PRO A 227 2.84 -20.90 24.82
CA PRO A 227 1.89 -21.48 25.77
C PRO A 227 0.57 -20.70 25.79
N ALA A 228 -0.52 -21.42 26.09
CA ALA A 228 -1.89 -20.93 26.08
C ALA A 228 -2.05 -19.57 26.80
N GLY A 229 -2.32 -18.49 26.04
CA GLY A 229 -2.67 -17.18 26.58
C GLY A 229 -2.02 -15.97 25.87
N ALA A 230 -0.94 -16.15 25.11
CA ALA A 230 -0.34 -15.07 24.33
C ALA A 230 -1.06 -14.87 22.98
N ALA A 231 -1.23 -13.61 22.56
CA ALA A 231 -1.75 -13.29 21.23
C ALA A 231 -0.92 -14.01 20.16
N GLY A 232 -1.57 -14.86 19.36
CA GLY A 232 -0.90 -15.64 18.32
C GLY A 232 -0.29 -14.74 17.23
N PRO A 233 0.70 -15.24 16.46
CA PRO A 233 1.26 -14.53 15.31
C PRO A 233 0.17 -14.24 14.27
N PRO A 234 0.41 -13.27 13.36
CA PRO A 234 -0.51 -12.99 12.27
C PRO A 234 -0.75 -14.26 11.44
N ASN A 235 -1.99 -14.46 11.00
CA ASN A 235 -2.35 -15.56 10.12
C ASN A 235 -1.95 -15.23 8.67
N LEU A 236 -0.65 -15.13 8.44
CA LEU A 236 -0.10 -14.79 7.13
C LEU A 236 -0.37 -15.91 6.12
N GLN A 237 -1.10 -15.54 5.07
CA GLN A 237 -1.46 -16.39 3.94
C GLN A 237 -0.47 -16.22 2.78
N LEU A 238 0.11 -15.03 2.64
CA LEU A 238 1.08 -14.70 1.60
C LEU A 238 2.19 -13.80 2.15
N VAL A 239 3.43 -14.11 1.76
CA VAL A 239 4.56 -13.20 1.87
C VAL A 239 5.13 -12.98 0.47
N LEU A 240 5.01 -11.77 -0.05
CA LEU A 240 5.53 -11.35 -1.34
C LEU A 240 6.87 -10.63 -1.17
N VAL A 241 7.91 -11.06 -1.88
CA VAL A 241 9.22 -10.42 -1.91
C VAL A 241 9.43 -9.79 -3.29
N GLN A 242 9.39 -8.47 -3.35
CA GLN A 242 9.62 -7.72 -4.59
C GLN A 242 11.08 -7.30 -4.67
N VAL A 243 11.82 -7.94 -5.56
CA VAL A 243 13.27 -7.75 -5.71
C VAL A 243 13.54 -6.58 -6.66
N ILE A 244 14.10 -5.49 -6.14
CA ILE A 244 14.54 -4.35 -6.95
C ILE A 244 15.89 -4.68 -7.59
N GLY A 245 15.93 -4.63 -8.93
CA GLY A 245 17.18 -4.55 -9.69
C GLY A 245 17.63 -3.11 -9.85
N GLY A 246 18.93 -2.88 -9.83
CA GLY A 246 19.48 -1.60 -10.30
C GLY A 246 19.17 -1.41 -11.79
N ALA A 247 19.18 -0.16 -12.26
CA ALA A 247 18.90 0.16 -13.67
C ALA A 247 19.81 -0.61 -14.66
N CYS A 248 21.01 -1.00 -14.22
CA CYS A 248 21.97 -1.74 -15.04
C CYS A 248 21.91 -3.27 -14.86
N ASP A 249 21.09 -3.79 -13.94
CA ASP A 249 21.18 -5.20 -13.53
C ASP A 249 19.81 -5.84 -13.29
N ALA A 250 18.96 -5.80 -14.32
CA ALA A 250 17.72 -6.57 -14.33
C ALA A 250 18.00 -8.07 -14.21
N SER A 251 19.14 -8.55 -14.73
CA SER A 251 19.52 -9.97 -14.69
C SER A 251 19.70 -10.47 -13.25
N ALA A 252 20.41 -9.73 -12.39
CA ALA A 252 20.58 -10.11 -10.99
C ALA A 252 19.27 -10.13 -10.21
N ALA A 253 18.33 -9.23 -10.51
CA ALA A 253 17.00 -9.23 -9.89
C ALA A 253 16.20 -10.49 -10.28
N HIS A 254 16.24 -10.89 -11.55
CA HIS A 254 15.60 -12.13 -12.01
C HIS A 254 16.26 -13.37 -11.39
N ALA A 255 17.60 -13.43 -11.37
CA ALA A 255 18.33 -14.53 -10.75
C ALA A 255 18.03 -14.64 -9.25
N SER A 256 18.01 -13.51 -8.53
CA SER A 256 17.66 -13.45 -7.11
C SER A 256 16.21 -13.87 -6.84
N THR A 257 15.28 -13.45 -7.71
CA THR A 257 13.87 -13.85 -7.66
C THR A 257 13.71 -15.36 -7.85
N ALA A 258 14.39 -15.93 -8.85
CA ALA A 258 14.38 -17.37 -9.11
C ALA A 258 14.99 -18.15 -7.94
N ALA A 259 16.13 -17.70 -7.41
CA ALA A 259 16.80 -18.32 -6.26
C ALA A 259 15.92 -18.31 -5.00
N LEU A 260 15.26 -17.19 -4.70
CA LEU A 260 14.32 -17.06 -3.58
C LEU A 260 13.14 -18.03 -3.72
N ASN A 261 12.51 -18.08 -4.90
CA ASN A 261 11.40 -18.97 -5.15
C ASN A 261 11.81 -20.45 -5.04
N ALA A 262 12.97 -20.82 -5.60
CA ALA A 262 13.51 -22.17 -5.50
C ALA A 262 13.80 -22.56 -4.03
N ALA A 263 14.41 -21.65 -3.25
CA ALA A 263 14.67 -21.86 -1.83
C ALA A 263 13.38 -22.02 -1.01
N ALA A 264 12.35 -21.21 -1.29
CA ALA A 264 11.04 -21.32 -0.65
C ALA A 264 10.35 -22.65 -0.94
N ILE A 265 10.43 -23.13 -2.19
CA ILE A 265 9.90 -24.44 -2.60
C ILE A 265 10.68 -25.57 -1.91
N ALA A 266 12.01 -25.52 -1.92
CA ALA A 266 12.87 -26.52 -1.30
C ALA A 266 12.66 -26.62 0.22
N ALA A 267 12.40 -25.49 0.89
CA ALA A 267 12.09 -25.46 2.32
C ALA A 267 10.72 -26.09 2.65
N GLY A 268 9.78 -26.09 1.71
CA GLY A 268 8.46 -26.70 1.88
C GLY A 268 7.61 -26.07 2.98
N GLY A 269 6.57 -26.79 3.43
CA GLY A 269 5.75 -26.40 4.57
C GLY A 269 5.17 -24.97 4.47
N PRO A 270 5.25 -24.15 5.54
CA PRO A 270 4.81 -22.75 5.51
C PRO A 270 5.56 -21.88 4.49
N ALA A 271 6.82 -22.21 4.16
CA ALA A 271 7.63 -21.44 3.21
C ALA A 271 7.04 -21.41 1.78
N LEU A 272 6.15 -22.35 1.45
CA LEU A 272 5.42 -22.35 0.16
C LEU A 272 4.56 -21.09 -0.05
N ARG A 273 4.24 -20.36 1.04
CA ARG A 273 3.53 -19.08 1.02
C ARG A 273 4.43 -17.87 0.70
N ILE A 274 5.74 -18.08 0.58
CA ILE A 274 6.71 -17.03 0.21
C ILE A 274 6.85 -17.03 -1.31
N VAL A 275 6.50 -15.93 -1.96
CA VAL A 275 6.64 -15.73 -3.40
C VAL A 275 7.59 -14.57 -3.63
N ALA A 276 8.54 -14.72 -4.54
CA ALA A 276 9.37 -13.62 -5.00
C ALA A 276 8.97 -13.22 -6.43
N GLU A 277 9.03 -11.93 -6.72
CA GLU A 277 8.88 -11.37 -8.07
C GLU A 277 9.84 -10.19 -8.26
N CYS A 278 10.12 -9.82 -9.52
CA CYS A 278 10.83 -8.56 -9.77
C CYS A 278 9.95 -7.38 -9.40
N ALA A 279 10.50 -6.42 -8.65
CA ALA A 279 9.78 -5.20 -8.32
C ALA A 279 9.43 -4.42 -9.61
N PRO A 280 8.26 -3.75 -9.67
CA PRO A 280 7.94 -2.89 -10.81
C PRO A 280 8.92 -1.71 -10.89
N LEU A 281 9.01 -1.10 -12.06
CA LEU A 281 9.80 0.13 -12.26
C LEU A 281 9.41 1.26 -11.29
N SER A 282 8.13 1.32 -10.92
CA SER A 282 7.63 2.25 -9.91
C SER A 282 6.57 1.57 -9.06
N VAL A 283 6.91 1.33 -7.79
CA VAL A 283 5.99 0.81 -6.77
C VAL A 283 4.82 1.76 -6.50
N VAL A 284 5.03 3.07 -6.69
CA VAL A 284 4.00 4.10 -6.59
C VAL A 284 3.01 3.98 -7.74
N ARG A 285 3.51 3.79 -8.97
CA ARG A 285 2.65 3.61 -10.15
C ARG A 285 1.87 2.31 -10.08
N GLN A 286 2.51 1.21 -9.67
CA GLN A 286 1.81 -0.06 -9.46
C GLN A 286 0.68 0.08 -8.42
N TRP A 287 0.93 0.80 -7.33
CA TRP A 287 -0.12 1.09 -6.34
C TRP A 287 -1.25 1.95 -6.93
N GLU A 288 -0.91 3.00 -7.67
CA GLU A 288 -1.91 3.87 -8.31
C GLU A 288 -2.76 3.10 -9.32
N ASP A 289 -2.14 2.29 -10.17
CA ASP A 289 -2.83 1.48 -11.17
C ASP A 289 -3.80 0.50 -10.49
N ALA A 290 -3.36 -0.20 -9.44
CA ALA A 290 -4.23 -1.07 -8.63
C ALA A 290 -5.38 -0.29 -7.96
N ALA A 291 -5.10 0.89 -7.40
CA ALA A 291 -6.09 1.77 -6.79
C ALA A 291 -7.09 2.37 -7.81
N ARG A 292 -6.80 2.26 -9.11
CA ARG A 292 -7.69 2.68 -10.21
C ARG A 292 -8.39 1.49 -10.88
N GLY A 293 -8.34 0.31 -10.27
CA GLY A 293 -9.01 -0.91 -10.77
C GLY A 293 -8.15 -1.76 -11.70
N GLY A 294 -6.86 -1.45 -11.84
CA GLY A 294 -5.89 -2.38 -12.42
C GLY A 294 -5.63 -3.60 -11.52
N PRO A 295 -4.83 -4.56 -12.00
CA PRO A 295 -4.50 -5.76 -11.22
C PRO A 295 -3.89 -5.39 -9.87
N GLY A 296 -4.39 -6.01 -8.80
CA GLY A 296 -3.84 -5.84 -7.47
C GLY A 296 -2.39 -6.33 -7.35
N VAL A 297 -1.63 -5.74 -6.42
CA VAL A 297 -0.23 -6.14 -6.14
C VAL A 297 -0.10 -7.61 -5.73
N TRP A 298 -1.19 -8.21 -5.23
CA TRP A 298 -1.20 -9.52 -4.58
C TRP A 298 -1.65 -10.66 -5.50
N GLU A 299 -2.45 -10.37 -6.54
CA GLU A 299 -3.22 -11.36 -7.29
C GLU A 299 -2.35 -12.44 -7.94
N ALA A 300 -1.24 -12.04 -8.59
CA ALA A 300 -0.33 -12.98 -9.24
C ALA A 300 0.33 -13.92 -8.22
N ALA A 301 0.77 -13.36 -7.09
CA ALA A 301 1.44 -14.12 -6.04
C ALA A 301 0.49 -15.08 -5.31
N GLU A 302 -0.77 -14.68 -5.07
CA GLU A 302 -1.80 -15.58 -4.55
C GLU A 302 -2.03 -16.79 -5.45
N GLY A 303 -2.04 -16.59 -6.77
CA GLY A 303 -2.12 -17.67 -7.76
C GLY A 303 -0.97 -18.67 -7.62
N VAL A 304 0.26 -18.18 -7.44
CA VAL A 304 1.45 -19.00 -7.23
C VAL A 304 1.36 -19.80 -5.92
N VAL A 305 0.98 -19.16 -4.80
CA VAL A 305 0.83 -19.85 -3.51
C VAL A 305 -0.23 -20.94 -3.59
N ARG A 306 -1.39 -20.66 -4.20
CA ARG A 306 -2.46 -21.65 -4.38
C ARG A 306 -1.98 -22.87 -5.15
N ALA A 307 -1.25 -22.66 -6.25
CA ALA A 307 -0.67 -23.75 -7.05
C ALA A 307 0.34 -24.59 -6.25
N ARG A 308 1.24 -23.94 -5.51
CA ARG A 308 2.25 -24.64 -4.67
C ARG A 308 1.61 -25.46 -3.57
N LEU A 309 0.63 -24.91 -2.86
CA LEU A 309 -0.07 -25.61 -1.79
C LEU A 309 -0.93 -26.77 -2.32
N ALA A 310 -1.49 -26.66 -3.53
CA ALA A 310 -2.18 -27.76 -4.18
C ALA A 310 -1.21 -28.89 -4.55
N ALA A 311 -0.06 -28.56 -5.14
CA ALA A 311 0.97 -29.54 -5.51
C ALA A 311 1.55 -30.28 -4.29
N ALA A 312 1.70 -29.61 -3.14
CA ALA A 312 2.21 -30.24 -1.92
C ALA A 312 1.19 -31.18 -1.22
N ARG A 313 -0.07 -31.21 -1.66
CA ARG A 313 -1.12 -32.11 -1.15
C ARG A 313 -1.35 -33.33 -2.03
N ALA A 314 -0.86 -33.30 -3.27
CA ALA A 314 -0.95 -34.39 -4.23
C ALA A 314 0.17 -35.41 -3.99
#